data_AF-A0A2U1Q7N6-F1
#
_entry.id   AF-A0A2U1Q7N6-F1
#
_cell.length_a   1.000
_cell.length_b   1.000
_cell.length_c   1.000
_cell.angle_alpha   90.00
_cell.angle_beta   90.00
_cell.angle_gamma   90.00
#
_symmetry.space_group_name_H-M   'P 1'
#
loop_
_entity.id
_entity.type
_entity.pdbx_description
1 polymer ?
#
loop_
_entity_poly.entity_id
_entity_poly.type
_entity_poly.pdbx_seq_one_letter_code
_entity_poly.pdbx_strand_id
1 'polypeptide(L)'
;MSPSKLLLREAVNQGAFDTVAAESHSREPAPAKSKVLAEYPDASGEELQTLVEKESVMNSLVNLLSYPYVRSGVANKTLKIMGGYYNFVDGKFQIMEVDYDVKPTIDI
;
A
#
# COMPACT_ATOMS: atom_id res chain seq x y z
N MET A 1 -19.23 18.90 -29.42
CA MET A 1 -18.42 17.81 -28.81
C MET A 1 -16.97 18.02 -29.25
N SER A 2 -16.06 18.27 -28.30
CA SER A 2 -14.68 18.69 -28.56
C SER A 2 -13.81 17.53 -29.08
N PRO A 3 -12.88 17.78 -30.03
CA PRO A 3 -12.01 16.78 -30.66
C PRO A 3 -11.15 15.95 -29.70
N SER A 4 -11.00 16.35 -28.43
CA SER A 4 -10.27 15.60 -27.40
C SER A 4 -10.87 14.22 -27.08
N LYS A 5 -12.17 14.01 -27.33
CA LYS A 5 -12.80 12.69 -27.10
C LYS A 5 -12.52 11.68 -28.22
N LEU A 6 -12.02 12.12 -29.38
CA LEU A 6 -11.72 11.24 -30.50
C LEU A 6 -10.35 10.57 -30.34
N LEU A 7 -9.35 11.30 -29.83
CA LEU A 7 -8.01 10.78 -29.57
C LEU A 7 -7.97 9.68 -28.50
N LEU A 8 -8.87 9.73 -27.53
CA LEU A 8 -9.03 8.66 -26.54
C LEU A 8 -9.56 7.36 -27.16
N ARG A 9 -10.38 7.42 -28.20
CA ARG A 9 -10.90 6.21 -28.87
C ARG A 9 -9.86 5.54 -29.76
N GLU A 10 -8.91 6.29 -30.30
CA GLU A 10 -7.81 5.72 -31.08
C GLU A 10 -6.72 5.09 -30.20
N ALA A 11 -6.41 5.67 -29.03
CA ALA A 11 -5.47 5.07 -28.07
C ALA A 11 -6.00 3.74 -27.49
N VAL A 12 -7.32 3.61 -27.29
CA VAL A 12 -7.95 2.35 -26.85
C VAL A 12 -7.85 1.26 -27.92
N ASN A 13 -7.79 1.62 -29.21
CA ASN A 13 -7.81 0.65 -30.31
C ASN A 13 -6.41 0.14 -30.72
N GLN A 14 -5.34 0.59 -30.06
CA GLN A 14 -3.97 0.11 -30.29
C GLN A 14 -3.43 -0.78 -29.15
N GLY A 15 -4.30 -1.61 -28.58
CA GLY A 15 -3.88 -2.83 -27.84
C GLY A 15 -3.30 -2.62 -26.44
N ALA A 16 -3.82 -1.66 -25.67
CA ALA A 16 -3.32 -1.36 -24.33
C ALA A 16 -4.39 -1.33 -23.23
N PHE A 17 -5.40 -2.22 -23.25
CA PHE A 17 -6.39 -2.33 -22.14
C PHE A 17 -7.07 -3.70 -22.07
N ASP A 18 -6.30 -4.79 -21.97
CA ASP A 18 -6.86 -6.09 -21.57
C ASP A 18 -6.71 -6.31 -20.06
N THR A 19 -7.35 -5.48 -19.22
CA THR A 19 -7.68 -5.88 -17.82
C THR A 19 -8.78 -5.07 -17.10
N VAL A 20 -9.64 -4.32 -17.79
CA VAL A 20 -10.60 -3.37 -17.14
C VAL A 20 -11.85 -4.06 -16.55
N ALA A 21 -11.76 -5.31 -16.07
CA ALA A 21 -12.87 -6.01 -15.42
C ALA A 21 -12.53 -6.63 -14.05
N ALA A 22 -11.28 -6.55 -13.59
CA ALA A 22 -10.88 -7.00 -12.25
C ALA A 22 -10.67 -5.85 -11.24
N GLU A 23 -10.80 -4.59 -11.67
CA GLU A 23 -10.17 -3.42 -11.03
C GLU A 23 -11.03 -2.67 -9.99
N SER A 24 -12.14 -3.22 -9.49
CA SER A 24 -12.83 -2.61 -8.34
C SER A 24 -12.26 -3.09 -6.99
N HIS A 25 -11.54 -4.21 -6.97
CA HIS A 25 -10.97 -4.80 -5.75
C HIS A 25 -9.43 -4.72 -5.69
N SER A 26 -8.75 -4.61 -6.83
CA SER A 26 -7.30 -4.41 -6.93
C SER A 26 -6.99 -2.92 -7.07
N ARG A 27 -7.15 -2.16 -5.98
CA ARG A 27 -6.49 -0.87 -5.88
C ARG A 27 -4.99 -1.16 -5.86
N GLU A 28 -4.29 -0.96 -6.98
CA GLU A 28 -2.82 -1.00 -6.98
C GLU A 28 -2.32 -0.13 -5.81
N PRO A 29 -1.27 -0.55 -5.07
CA PRO A 29 -0.72 0.23 -3.97
C PRO A 29 0.08 1.41 -4.54
N ALA A 30 -0.60 2.32 -5.25
CA ALA A 30 -0.08 3.56 -5.79
C ALA A 30 0.75 4.37 -4.77
N PRO A 31 0.35 4.51 -3.49
CA PRO A 31 1.18 5.20 -2.51
C PRO A 31 2.48 4.45 -2.17
N ALA A 32 2.45 3.11 -2.08
CA ALA A 32 3.66 2.32 -1.76
C ALA A 32 4.65 2.37 -2.92
N LYS A 33 4.17 2.17 -4.15
CA LYS A 33 5.00 2.21 -5.36
C LYS A 33 5.65 3.57 -5.56
N SER A 34 4.89 4.65 -5.40
CA SER A 34 5.41 6.02 -5.50
C SER A 34 6.49 6.30 -4.45
N LYS A 35 6.26 5.91 -3.19
CA LYS A 35 7.21 6.09 -2.10
C LYS A 35 8.51 5.32 -2.34
N VAL A 36 8.42 4.04 -2.70
CA VAL A 36 9.61 3.20 -2.97
C VAL A 36 10.43 3.74 -4.13
N LEU A 37 9.80 4.16 -5.23
CA LEU A 37 10.53 4.72 -6.36
C LEU A 37 11.23 6.04 -6.03
N ALA A 38 10.68 6.82 -5.09
CA ALA A 38 11.31 8.05 -4.63
C ALA A 38 12.49 7.79 -3.68
N GLU A 39 12.40 6.76 -2.83
CA GLU A 39 13.44 6.41 -1.84
C GLU A 39 14.55 5.52 -2.43
N TYR A 40 14.23 4.71 -3.44
CA TYR A 40 15.13 3.72 -4.04
C TYR A 40 15.13 3.81 -5.58
N PRO A 41 15.56 4.95 -6.17
CA PRO A 41 15.50 5.16 -7.62
C PRO A 41 16.41 4.19 -8.41
N ASP A 42 17.48 3.69 -7.79
CA ASP A 42 18.48 2.84 -8.43
C ASP A 42 18.29 1.34 -8.16
N ALA A 43 17.22 0.95 -7.46
CA ALA A 43 16.96 -0.45 -7.14
C ALA A 43 16.59 -1.26 -8.39
N SER A 44 17.03 -2.52 -8.44
CA SER A 44 16.65 -3.45 -9.50
C SER A 44 15.16 -3.80 -9.45
N GLY A 45 14.62 -4.37 -10.54
CA GLY A 45 13.19 -4.71 -10.61
C GLY A 45 12.70 -5.63 -9.50
N GLU A 46 13.49 -6.65 -9.14
CA GLU A 46 13.16 -7.60 -8.06
C GLU A 46 13.24 -6.96 -6.68
N GLU A 47 14.24 -6.08 -6.46
CA GLU A 47 14.37 -5.32 -5.23
C GLU A 47 13.21 -4.33 -5.06
N LEU A 48 12.84 -3.62 -6.13
CA LEU A 48 11.69 -2.72 -6.15
C LEU A 48 10.40 -3.46 -5.79
N GLN A 49 10.17 -4.65 -6.36
CA GLN A 49 8.99 -5.44 -6.04
C GLN A 49 8.96 -5.81 -4.55
N THR A 50 10.08 -6.29 -4.02
CA THR A 50 10.20 -6.65 -2.59
C THR A 50 9.98 -5.44 -1.67
N LEU A 51 10.52 -4.28 -2.03
CA LEU A 51 10.35 -3.04 -1.28
C LEU A 51 8.89 -2.56 -1.33
N VAL A 52 8.24 -2.63 -2.49
CA VAL A 52 6.81 -2.26 -2.63
C VAL A 52 5.92 -3.21 -1.84
N GLU A 53 6.22 -4.51 -1.82
CA GLU A 53 5.49 -5.48 -0.99
C GLU A 53 5.53 -5.09 0.50
N LYS A 54 6.72 -4.78 1.02
CA LYS A 54 6.89 -4.35 2.43
C LYS A 54 6.20 -3.02 2.71
N GLU A 55 6.38 -2.03 1.84
CA GLU A 55 5.73 -0.71 1.99
C GLU A 55 4.20 -0.78 1.87
N SER A 56 3.67 -1.70 1.07
CA SER A 56 2.24 -1.96 1.00
C SER A 56 1.69 -2.50 2.32
N VAL A 57 2.45 -3.37 3.01
CA VAL A 57 2.09 -3.82 4.37
C VAL A 57 2.10 -2.62 5.32
N MET A 58 3.15 -1.80 5.30
CA MET A 58 3.24 -0.60 6.15
C MET A 58 2.09 0.38 5.95
N ASN A 59 1.74 0.69 4.70
CA ASN A 59 0.59 1.54 4.37
C ASN A 59 -0.72 0.95 4.91
N SER A 60 -0.87 -0.38 4.89
CA SER A 60 -2.03 -1.04 5.46
C SER A 60 -2.09 -0.90 6.98
N LEU A 61 -0.95 -0.98 7.68
CA LEU A 61 -0.89 -0.75 9.14
C LEU A 61 -1.25 0.71 9.49
N VAL A 62 -0.77 1.68 8.71
CA VAL A 62 -1.13 3.09 8.88
C VAL A 62 -2.62 3.31 8.64
N ASN A 63 -3.20 2.66 7.62
CA ASN A 63 -4.64 2.71 7.38
C ASN A 63 -5.42 2.13 8.57
N LEU A 64 -4.94 1.06 9.21
CA LEU A 64 -5.58 0.51 10.41
C LEU A 64 -5.59 1.51 11.58
N LEU A 65 -4.58 2.38 11.71
CA LEU A 65 -4.57 3.44 12.72
C LEU A 65 -5.50 4.62 12.43
N SER A 66 -6.04 4.71 11.21
CA SER A 66 -7.05 5.73 10.90
C SER A 66 -8.39 5.43 11.58
N TYR A 67 -8.63 4.17 11.99
CA TYR A 67 -9.82 3.78 12.70
C TYR A 67 -9.77 4.18 14.18
N PRO A 68 -10.77 4.90 14.72
CA PRO A 68 -10.75 5.39 16.10
C PRO A 68 -10.61 4.28 17.15
N TYR A 69 -11.32 3.16 16.99
CA TYR A 69 -11.26 2.05 17.95
C TYR A 69 -9.88 1.37 17.98
N VAL A 70 -9.22 1.25 16.82
CA VAL A 70 -7.87 0.70 16.71
C VAL A 70 -6.88 1.65 17.36
N ARG A 71 -6.97 2.94 17.04
CA ARG A 71 -6.12 3.99 17.61
C ARG A 71 -6.23 4.04 19.14
N SER A 72 -7.44 4.04 19.68
CA SER A 72 -7.67 4.04 21.12
C SER A 72 -7.18 2.75 21.77
N GLY A 73 -7.33 1.59 21.12
CA GLY A 73 -6.79 0.33 21.62
C GLY A 73 -5.25 0.33 21.70
N VAL A 74 -4.58 0.90 20.70
CA VAL A 74 -3.11 1.07 20.69
C VAL A 74 -2.67 2.06 21.77
N ALA A 75 -3.32 3.22 21.88
CA ALA A 75 -3.01 4.23 22.90
C ALA A 75 -3.18 3.69 24.34
N ASN A 76 -4.23 2.88 24.56
CA ASN A 76 -4.53 2.27 25.85
C ASN A 76 -3.71 0.98 26.11
N LYS A 77 -2.80 0.61 25.19
CA LYS A 77 -1.99 -0.62 25.26
C LYS A 77 -2.82 -1.91 25.38
N THR A 78 -4.07 -1.89 24.92
CA THR A 78 -4.97 -3.07 24.87
C THR A 78 -4.91 -3.80 23.53
N LEU A 79 -4.35 -3.16 22.49
CA LEU A 79 -4.18 -3.72 21.16
C LEU A 79 -2.77 -3.41 20.62
N LYS A 80 -2.07 -4.40 20.07
CA LYS A 80 -0.81 -4.22 19.32
C LYS A 80 -1.06 -4.57 17.85
N ILE A 81 -0.60 -3.72 16.94
CA ILE A 81 -0.69 -3.95 15.49
C ILE A 81 0.69 -4.33 14.98
N MET A 82 0.77 -5.39 14.18
CA MET A 82 2.02 -5.90 13.61
C MET A 82 1.79 -6.29 12.15
N GLY A 83 2.75 -6.00 11.29
CA GLY A 83 2.80 -6.50 9.92
C GLY A 83 3.69 -7.72 9.81
N GLY A 84 3.42 -8.57 8.82
CA GLY A 84 4.26 -9.73 8.52
C GLY A 84 4.60 -9.74 7.04
N TYR A 85 5.87 -9.99 6.74
CA TYR A 85 6.35 -10.27 5.38
C TYR A 85 6.90 -11.69 5.33
N TYR A 86 6.34 -12.53 4.47
CA TYR A 86 6.79 -13.90 4.27
C TYR A 86 7.46 -14.05 2.92
N ASN A 87 8.78 -14.30 2.92
CA ASN A 87 9.51 -14.69 1.72
C ASN A 87 9.44 -16.21 1.57
N PHE A 88 8.64 -16.67 0.61
CA PHE A 88 8.44 -18.09 0.32
C PHE A 88 9.63 -18.74 -0.41
N VAL A 89 10.51 -17.95 -1.04
CA VAL A 89 11.71 -18.46 -1.73
C VAL A 89 12.75 -18.88 -0.71
N ASP A 90 13.02 -18.01 0.27
CA ASP A 90 14.01 -18.27 1.32
C ASP A 90 13.41 -18.96 2.57
N GLY A 91 12.08 -19.09 2.64
CA GLY A 91 11.37 -19.61 3.81
C GLY A 91 11.52 -18.72 5.05
N LYS A 92 11.67 -17.41 4.86
CA LYS A 92 11.92 -16.46 5.95
C LYS A 92 10.68 -15.62 6.24
N PHE A 93 10.32 -15.52 7.51
CA PHE A 93 9.28 -14.62 7.99
C PHE A 93 9.92 -13.43 8.71
N GLN A 94 9.50 -12.23 8.33
CA GLN A 94 9.96 -10.98 8.90
C GLN A 94 8.77 -10.26 9.52
N ILE A 95 8.86 -9.99 10.83
CA ILE A 95 7.86 -9.22 11.56
C ILE A 95 8.21 -7.74 11.42
N MET A 96 7.24 -6.94 10.99
CA MET A 96 7.34 -5.48 10.92
C MET A 96 6.51 -4.91 12.06
N GLU A 97 7.20 -4.59 13.16
CA GLU A 97 6.59 -3.90 14.30
C GLU A 97 6.72 -2.39 14.10
N VAL A 98 5.67 -1.65 14.46
CA VAL A 98 5.72 -0.19 14.48
C VAL A 98 5.31 0.25 15.87
N ASP A 99 6.25 0.85 16.58
CA ASP A 99 5.97 1.48 17.87
C ASP A 99 5.20 2.77 17.62
N TYR A 100 3.88 2.68 17.70
CA TYR A 100 3.03 3.83 17.60
C TYR A 100 2.91 4.49 18.98
N ASP A 101 3.67 5.57 19.19
CA ASP A 101 3.53 6.44 20.36
C ASP A 101 2.26 7.30 20.23
N VAL A 102 1.10 6.66 20.30
CA VAL A 102 -0.21 7.31 20.24
C VAL A 102 -0.53 7.84 21.62
N LYS A 103 -0.51 9.17 21.77
CA LYS A 103 -0.99 9.81 23.00
C LYS A 103 -2.48 9.46 23.21
N PRO A 104 -2.88 9.04 24.42
CA PRO A 104 -4.28 8.82 24.71
C PRO A 104 -5.03 10.15 24.56
N THR A 105 -5.95 10.21 23.61
CA THR A 105 -6.92 11.29 23.51
C THR A 105 -8.08 10.99 24.44
N ILE A 106 -8.33 11.92 25.37
CA ILE A 106 -9.46 11.89 26.28
C ILE A 106 -10.67 12.37 25.47
N ASP A 107 -11.61 11.48 25.19
CA ASP A 107 -12.95 11.86 24.73
C ASP A 107 -13.70 12.41 25.96
N ILE A 108 -13.79 13.74 26.05
CA ILE A 108 -14.61 14.49 27.04
C ILE A 108 -16.03 14.66 26.54
#